data_AF-A0A5D3BJ66-F1
#
_entry.id   AF-A0A5D3BJ66-F1
#
_cell.length_a   1.000
_cell.length_b   1.000
_cell.length_c   1.000
_cell.angle_alpha   90.00
_cell.angle_beta   90.00
_cell.angle_gamma   90.00
#
_symmetry.space_group_name_H-M   'P 1'
#
loop_
_entity.id
_entity.type
_entity.pdbx_description
1 polymer ?
#
loop_
_entity_poly.entity_id
_entity_poly.type
_entity_poly.pdbx_seq_one_letter_code
_entity_poly.pdbx_strand_id
1 'polypeptide(L)'
;MNYEDFVEDYYKISTYAACYAPQFQPVPHEDYWITPTSMPVLLPDPSLLRKSGRPKTSRYHNEMDWTEQSAQQRCSFCSQLGHNRRSCTLLRRQAPDS
;
A
#
# COMPACT_ATOMS: atom_id res chain seq x y z
N MET A 1 11.59 -44.27 -17.03
CA MET A 1 11.45 -42.90 -17.54
C MET A 1 10.97 -42.06 -16.36
N ASN A 2 11.80 -41.17 -15.84
CA ASN A 2 11.42 -40.31 -14.72
C ASN A 2 10.92 -38.97 -15.28
N TYR A 3 9.90 -38.36 -14.66
CA TYR A 3 9.38 -37.08 -15.15
C TYR A 3 10.41 -35.96 -15.03
N GLU A 4 11.36 -36.10 -14.09
CA GLU A 4 12.45 -35.15 -13.85
C GLU A 4 13.38 -34.99 -15.06
N ASP A 5 13.49 -36.02 -15.91
CA ASP A 5 14.29 -36.00 -17.13
C ASP A 5 13.72 -35.04 -18.20
N PHE A 6 12.45 -34.64 -18.07
CA PHE A 6 11.78 -33.68 -18.96
C PHE A 6 11.82 -32.25 -18.43
N VAL A 7 12.39 -32.01 -17.25
CA VAL A 7 12.50 -30.68 -16.65
C VAL A 7 13.84 -30.07 -17.03
N GLU A 8 13.82 -29.05 -17.88
CA GLU A 8 15.01 -28.28 -18.21
C GLU A 8 15.66 -27.67 -16.95
N ASP A 9 17.00 -27.58 -16.95
CA ASP A 9 17.76 -27.09 -15.80
C ASP A 9 17.32 -25.71 -15.32
N TYR A 10 16.85 -24.85 -16.23
CA TYR A 10 16.36 -23.50 -15.89
C TYR A 10 15.20 -23.52 -14.87
N TYR A 11 14.36 -24.56 -14.89
CA TYR A 11 13.20 -24.68 -14.02
C TYR A 11 13.47 -25.47 -12.73
N LYS A 12 14.71 -25.95 -12.53
CA LYS A 12 15.06 -26.69 -11.31
C LYS A 12 15.21 -25.74 -10.12
N ILE A 13 14.78 -26.21 -8.95
CA ILE A 13 14.89 -25.48 -7.68
C ILE A 13 16.34 -25.11 -7.37
N SER A 14 17.28 -25.99 -7.69
CA SER A 14 18.72 -25.74 -7.53
C SER A 14 19.18 -24.50 -8.30
N THR A 15 18.68 -24.31 -9.52
CA THR A 15 19.02 -23.18 -10.39
C THR A 15 18.41 -21.89 -9.84
N TYR A 16 17.15 -21.94 -9.42
CA TYR A 16 16.51 -20.81 -8.74
C TYR A 16 17.29 -20.38 -7.49
N ALA A 17 17.64 -21.34 -6.62
CA ALA A 17 18.41 -21.05 -5.41
C ALA A 17 19.80 -20.47 -5.74
N ALA A 18 20.47 -20.99 -6.76
CA ALA A 18 21.78 -20.49 -7.21
C ALA A 18 21.71 -19.04 -7.73
N CYS A 19 20.63 -18.66 -8.43
CA CYS A 19 20.43 -17.29 -8.91
C CYS A 19 20.38 -16.26 -7.76
N TYR A 20 19.87 -16.66 -6.59
CA TYR A 20 19.75 -15.79 -5.41
C TYR A 20 20.77 -16.09 -4.30
N ALA A 21 21.69 -17.04 -4.53
CA ALA A 21 22.74 -17.38 -3.58
C ALA A 21 23.77 -16.24 -3.34
N PRO A 22 24.13 -15.41 -4.36
CA PRO A 22 25.03 -14.28 -4.13
C PRO A 22 24.45 -13.29 -3.12
N GLN A 23 25.29 -12.81 -2.20
CA GLN A 23 24.90 -11.79 -1.24
C GLN A 23 24.90 -10.41 -1.90
N PHE A 24 23.91 -9.59 -1.56
CA PHE A 24 23.92 -8.18 -1.91
C PHE A 24 25.08 -7.49 -1.18
N GLN A 25 25.92 -6.79 -1.94
CA GLN A 25 26.89 -5.88 -1.35
C GLN A 25 26.13 -4.70 -0.74
N PRO A 26 26.51 -4.23 0.46
CA PRO A 26 25.90 -3.05 1.05
C PRO A 26 26.12 -1.84 0.13
N VAL A 27 25.09 -1.02 -0.01
CA VAL A 27 25.22 0.27 -0.70
C VAL A 27 26.14 1.16 0.15
N PRO A 28 27.25 1.68 -0.40
CA PRO A 28 28.16 2.54 0.36
C PRO A 28 27.49 3.88 0.72
N HIS A 29 28.08 4.61 1.65
CA HIS A 29 27.63 5.96 2.00
C HIS A 29 27.63 6.88 0.76
N GLU A 30 26.71 7.85 0.73
CA GLU A 30 26.50 8.76 -0.41
C GLU A 30 27.78 9.50 -0.84
N ASP A 31 28.63 9.86 0.12
CA ASP A 31 29.93 10.50 -0.12
C ASP A 31 30.90 9.68 -1.00
N TYR A 32 30.73 8.36 -1.05
CA TYR A 32 31.55 7.47 -1.88
C TYR A 32 30.93 7.18 -3.25
N TRP A 33 29.74 7.71 -3.54
CA TRP A 33 29.10 7.48 -4.82
C TRP A 33 29.87 8.22 -5.92
N ILE A 34 30.23 7.50 -6.98
CA ILE A 34 30.82 8.11 -8.17
C ILE A 34 29.72 8.95 -8.82
N THR A 35 29.79 10.27 -8.69
CA THR A 35 28.96 11.20 -9.47
C THR A 35 29.56 11.27 -10.87
N PRO A 36 28.93 10.67 -11.90
CA PRO A 36 29.56 10.64 -13.20
C PRO A 36 29.46 12.04 -13.80
N THR A 37 30.62 12.60 -14.19
CA THR A 37 30.77 13.98 -14.67
C THR A 37 29.88 14.31 -15.88
N SER A 38 29.43 13.30 -16.62
CA SER A 38 28.61 13.45 -17.83
C SER A 38 27.42 12.48 -17.85
N MET A 39 26.67 12.35 -16.76
CA MET A 39 25.34 11.74 -16.90
C MET A 39 24.41 12.70 -17.64
N PRO A 40 23.68 12.24 -18.66
CA PRO A 40 22.59 13.04 -19.20
C PRO A 40 21.58 13.25 -18.07
N VAL A 41 21.23 14.51 -17.82
CA VAL A 41 20.12 14.83 -16.93
C VAL A 41 18.86 14.23 -17.58
N LEU A 42 18.30 13.21 -16.95
CA LEU A 42 17.02 12.64 -17.38
C LEU A 42 15.91 13.65 -17.07
N LEU A 43 15.56 14.45 -18.08
CA LEU A 43 14.40 15.33 -18.05
C LEU A 43 13.18 14.52 -18.51
N PRO A 44 12.27 14.13 -17.61
CA PRO A 44 11.05 13.45 -18.02
C PRO A 44 10.21 14.38 -18.87
N ASP A 45 9.58 13.86 -19.91
CA ASP A 45 8.60 14.61 -20.70
C ASP A 45 7.43 15.03 -19.78
N PRO A 46 7.19 16.34 -19.60
CA PRO A 46 6.09 16.83 -18.77
C PRO A 46 4.71 16.30 -19.16
N SER A 47 4.51 15.96 -20.44
CA SER A 47 3.25 15.42 -20.95
C SER A 47 2.98 13.98 -20.52
N LEU A 48 4.05 13.22 -20.22
CA LEU A 48 4.00 11.83 -19.75
C LEU A 48 4.00 11.73 -18.22
N LEU A 49 4.15 12.85 -17.51
CA LEU A 49 4.09 12.85 -16.06
C LEU A 49 2.71 12.42 -15.59
N ARG A 50 2.68 11.40 -14.73
CA ARG A 50 1.46 10.97 -14.05
C ARG A 50 0.94 12.14 -13.22
N LYS A 51 -0.25 12.63 -13.53
CA LYS A 51 -0.92 13.68 -12.75
C LYS A 51 -1.05 13.25 -11.28
N SER A 52 -0.94 14.21 -10.38
CA SER A 52 -1.17 13.98 -8.97
C SER A 52 -2.61 13.50 -8.72
N GLY A 53 -2.76 12.61 -7.75
CA GLY A 53 -4.05 12.05 -7.36
C GLY A 53 -4.24 10.59 -7.77
N ARG A 54 -5.09 9.91 -7.01
CA ARG A 54 -5.58 8.58 -7.37
C ARG A 54 -6.55 8.75 -8.54
N PRO A 55 -6.43 7.98 -9.63
CA PRO A 55 -7.49 7.92 -10.64
C PRO A 55 -8.82 7.69 -9.92
N LYS A 56 -9.83 8.51 -10.20
CA LYS A 56 -11.18 8.26 -9.67
C LYS A 56 -11.58 6.87 -10.15
N THR A 57 -11.55 5.89 -9.25
CA THR A 57 -12.02 4.55 -9.57
C THR A 57 -13.54 4.66 -9.66
N SER A 58 -14.10 4.53 -10.87
CA SER A 58 -15.52 4.20 -11.05
C SER A 58 -15.72 2.73 -10.70
N ARG A 59 -15.32 2.34 -9.47
CA ARG A 59 -15.55 0.98 -9.01
C ARG A 59 -17.06 0.84 -8.80
N TYR A 60 -17.67 -0.04 -9.59
CA TYR A 60 -19.01 -0.54 -9.31
C TYR A 60 -18.95 -1.30 -7.99
N HIS A 61 -19.87 -0.95 -7.09
CA HIS A 61 -20.01 -1.61 -5.80
C HIS A 61 -20.56 -3.02 -6.04
N ASN A 62 -19.87 -4.04 -5.55
CA ASN A 62 -20.30 -5.44 -5.67
C ASN A 62 -20.69 -6.00 -4.30
N GLU A 63 -21.24 -7.22 -4.26
CA GLU A 63 -21.62 -7.96 -3.04
C GLU A 63 -20.51 -8.02 -1.98
N MET A 64 -19.25 -8.04 -2.40
CA MET A 64 -18.06 -8.01 -1.52
C MET A 64 -17.85 -6.69 -0.78
N ASP A 65 -18.41 -5.60 -1.28
CA ASP A 65 -18.33 -4.28 -0.65
C ASP A 65 -19.51 -4.03 0.31
N TRP A 66 -20.53 -4.91 0.31
CA TRP A 66 -21.62 -4.85 1.28
C TRP A 66 -21.11 -5.31 2.63
N THR A 67 -21.04 -4.39 3.57
CA THR A 67 -20.91 -4.72 4.98
C THR A 67 -22.30 -4.78 5.60
N GLU A 68 -22.56 -5.80 6.43
CA GLU A 68 -23.72 -5.78 7.33
C GLU A 68 -23.77 -4.43 8.07
N GLN A 69 -24.97 -3.87 8.24
CA GLN A 69 -25.14 -2.67 9.04
C GLN A 69 -24.53 -2.94 10.41
N SER A 70 -23.43 -2.27 10.73
CA SER A 70 -22.71 -2.49 11.98
C SER A 70 -23.69 -2.46 13.13
N ALA A 71 -23.52 -3.37 14.11
CA ALA A 71 -24.27 -3.34 15.37
C ALA A 71 -24.44 -1.88 15.84
N GLN A 72 -25.64 -1.54 16.31
CA GLN A 72 -26.00 -0.17 16.69
C GLN A 72 -24.85 0.48 17.47
N GLN A 73 -24.28 1.53 16.89
CA GLN A 73 -23.10 2.17 17.44
C GLN A 73 -23.38 2.62 18.88
N ARG A 74 -22.50 2.24 19.80
CA ARG A 74 -22.57 2.65 21.21
C ARG A 74 -21.75 3.93 21.41
N CYS A 75 -22.37 4.95 21.94
CA CYS A 75 -21.70 6.21 22.22
C CYS A 75 -20.62 6.03 23.30
N SER A 76 -19.36 6.39 23.02
CA SER A 76 -18.28 6.26 24.01
C SER A 76 -18.32 7.27 25.16
N PHE A 77 -19.25 8.23 25.12
CA PHE A 77 -19.47 9.20 26.20
C PHE A 77 -20.61 8.76 27.12
N CYS A 78 -21.82 8.54 26.59
CA CYS A 78 -22.99 8.20 27.39
C CYS A 78 -23.36 6.72 27.38
N SER A 79 -22.62 5.88 26.65
CA SER A 79 -22.85 4.44 26.54
C SER A 79 -24.22 4.02 25.98
N GLN A 80 -24.99 4.95 25.39
CA GLN A 80 -26.27 4.67 24.73
C GLN A 80 -26.07 4.24 23.27
N LEU A 81 -26.97 3.39 22.77
CA LEU A 81 -26.96 2.89 21.40
C LEU A 81 -27.56 3.91 20.40
N GLY A 82 -27.27 3.73 19.12
CA GLY A 82 -27.88 4.48 18.02
C GLY A 82 -27.19 5.79 17.65
N HIS A 83 -26.12 6.18 18.34
CA HIS A 83 -25.33 7.37 18.01
C HIS A 83 -23.88 7.22 18.45
N ASN A 84 -22.99 8.01 17.85
CA ASN A 84 -21.58 8.03 18.23
C ASN A 84 -21.29 9.26 19.11
N ARG A 85 -20.06 9.35 19.65
CA ARG A 85 -19.65 10.48 20.51
C ARG A 85 -19.85 11.86 19.85
N ARG A 86 -19.66 11.97 18.53
CA ARG A 86 -19.77 13.25 17.78
C ARG A 86 -21.22 13.75 17.70
N SER A 87 -22.18 12.84 17.63
CA SER A 87 -23.61 13.15 17.62
C SER A 87 -24.26 13.05 19.00
N CYS A 88 -23.47 12.90 20.07
CA CYS A 88 -24.01 12.79 21.43
C CYS A 88 -24.57 14.13 21.91
N THR A 89 -25.87 14.19 22.14
CA THR A 89 -26.57 15.38 22.65
C THR A 89 -26.13 15.74 24.06
N LEU A 90 -25.78 14.75 24.90
CA LEU A 90 -25.28 14.98 26.25
C LEU A 90 -23.88 15.61 26.26
N LEU A 91 -23.02 15.25 25.29
CA LEU A 91 -21.72 15.87 25.12
C LEU A 91 -21.85 17.31 24.58
N ARG A 92 -22.76 17.53 23.61
CA ARG A 92 -23.00 18.87 23.05
C ARG A 92 -23.55 19.87 24.07
N ARG A 93 -24.33 19.40 25.05
CA ARG A 93 -24.82 20.24 26.15
C ARG A 93 -23.75 20.68 27.15
N GLN A 94 -22.55 20.08 27.11
CA GLN A 94 -21.40 20.45 27.95
C GLN A 94 -20.42 21.38 27.25
N ALA A 95 -20.63 21.68 25.96
CA ALA A 95 -19.90 22.75 25.31
C ALA A 95 -20.40 24.08 25.89
N PRO A 96 -19.54 24.89 26.52
CA PRO A 96 -19.94 26.25 26.84
C PRO A 96 -20.21 26.98 25.53
N ASP A 97 -21.37 27.65 25.43
CA ASP A 97 -21.65 28.58 24.35
C ASP A 97 -20.46 29.54 24.23
N SER A 98 -19.85 29.54 23.05
CA SER A 98 -18.90 30.58 22.63
C SER A 98 -19.67 31.73 22.04
#